data_AF-A0A966ML82-F1
#
_entry.id   AF-A0A966ML82-F1
#
_cell.length_a   1.000
_cell.length_b   1.000
_cell.length_c   1.000
_cell.angle_alpha   90.00
_cell.angle_beta   90.00
_cell.angle_gamma   90.00
#
_symmetry.space_group_name_H-M   'P 1'
#
loop_
_entity.id
_entity.type
_entity.pdbx_description
1 polymer ?
#
loop_
_entity_poly.entity_id
_entity_poly.type
_entity_poly.pdbx_seq_one_letter_code
_entity_poly.pdbx_strand_id
1 'polypeptide(L)'
;LDAYAFSTEGIVGYSLGKKDLNLFKIILKNSFILSSLTGLLISIIYFFISKHVINLMSDIEEIRLLSSNYSIWLIIMPFIASFCYQFDGIFIGASQTKELRNAMIFSVTSFLILSIILTKYYFNTGVWISLCIFMILRALSLYYYMRRIYLRFN
;
A
#
# COMPACT_ATOMS: atom_id res chain seq x y z
N LEU A 1 9.13 -2.49 -2.46
CA LEU A 1 8.29 -1.79 -1.47
C LEU A 1 8.28 -2.56 -0.14
N ASP A 2 7.89 -3.84 -0.12
CA ASP A 2 7.90 -4.67 1.10
C ASP A 2 9.27 -4.86 1.76
N ALA A 3 10.36 -4.88 0.99
CA ALA A 3 11.72 -4.93 1.55
C ALA A 3 12.03 -3.72 2.45
N TYR A 4 11.46 -2.54 2.15
CA TYR A 4 11.59 -1.38 3.04
C TYR A 4 10.74 -1.57 4.30
N ALA A 5 9.50 -2.06 4.17
CA ALA A 5 8.66 -2.38 5.32
C ALA A 5 9.35 -3.37 6.28
N PHE A 6 9.96 -4.42 5.75
CA PHE A 6 10.69 -5.42 6.52
C PHE A 6 11.92 -4.84 7.25
N SER A 7 12.72 -4.01 6.57
CA SER A 7 13.85 -3.35 7.25
C SER A 7 13.38 -2.38 8.34
N THR A 8 12.27 -1.69 8.11
CA THR A 8 11.69 -0.77 9.11
C THR A 8 11.10 -1.48 10.31
N GLU A 9 10.60 -2.70 10.15
CA GLU A 9 10.07 -3.53 11.23
C GLU A 9 11.09 -3.69 12.37
N GLY A 10 12.32 -4.08 12.02
CA GLY A 10 13.40 -4.28 12.99
C GLY A 10 13.83 -2.98 13.68
N ILE A 11 13.96 -1.89 12.93
CA ILE A 11 14.42 -0.61 13.46
C ILE A 11 13.33 0.05 14.34
N VAL A 12 12.05 -0.10 13.96
CA VAL A 12 10.91 0.34 14.78
C VAL A 12 10.90 -0.43 16.10
N GLY A 13 11.03 -1.75 16.06
CA GLY A 13 11.12 -2.58 17.27
C GLY A 13 12.27 -2.15 18.19
N TYR A 14 13.43 -1.86 17.62
CA TYR A 14 14.59 -1.35 18.36
C TYR A 14 14.32 0.01 19.02
N SER A 15 13.74 0.98 18.27
CA SER A 15 13.43 2.31 18.80
C SER A 15 12.45 2.26 19.98
N LEU A 16 11.50 1.34 19.91
CA LEU A 16 10.47 1.15 20.92
C LEU A 16 11.04 0.46 22.17
N GLY A 17 11.96 -0.50 21.99
CA GLY A 17 12.74 -1.08 23.09
C GLY A 17 13.61 -0.06 23.83
N LYS A 18 14.19 0.90 23.10
CA LYS A 18 15.00 2.00 23.67
C LYS A 18 14.16 3.14 24.25
N LYS A 19 12.82 3.13 24.08
CA LYS A 19 11.90 4.24 24.41
C LYS A 19 12.32 5.60 23.83
N ASP A 20 12.95 5.59 22.66
CA ASP A 20 13.47 6.79 22.00
C ASP A 20 12.47 7.32 20.95
N LEU A 21 11.61 8.24 21.38
CA LEU A 21 10.53 8.79 20.54
C LEU A 21 11.08 9.63 19.36
N ASN A 22 12.23 10.27 19.53
CA ASN A 22 12.86 11.05 18.47
C ASN A 22 13.38 10.12 17.36
N LEU A 23 14.05 9.03 17.75
CA LEU A 23 14.49 8.01 16.80
C LEU A 23 13.28 7.44 16.02
N PHE A 24 12.19 7.11 16.72
CA PHE A 24 10.96 6.59 16.08
C PHE A 24 10.39 7.55 15.02
N LYS A 25 10.30 8.87 15.32
CA LYS A 25 9.82 9.88 14.37
C LYS A 25 10.71 10.00 13.13
N ILE A 26 12.04 9.92 13.32
CA ILE A 26 13.01 9.98 12.22
C ILE A 26 12.85 8.76 11.31
N ILE A 27 12.73 7.56 11.90
CA ILE A 27 12.50 6.33 11.16
C ILE A 27 11.23 6.46 10.33
N LEU A 28 10.10 6.82 10.96
CA LEU A 28 8.81 7.02 10.30
C LEU A 28 8.96 7.93 9.07
N LYS A 29 9.51 9.13 9.27
CA LYS A 29 9.68 10.11 8.20
C LYS A 29 10.54 9.56 7.05
N ASN A 30 11.70 8.99 7.35
CA ASN A 30 12.62 8.51 6.33
C ASN A 30 12.05 7.33 5.56
N SER A 31 11.37 6.41 6.25
CA SER A 31 10.73 5.25 5.65
C SER A 31 9.62 5.65 4.67
N PHE A 32 8.74 6.58 5.06
CA PHE A 32 7.70 7.09 4.17
C PHE A 32 8.26 7.85 2.96
N ILE A 33 9.32 8.63 3.14
CA ILE A 33 9.98 9.32 2.01
C ILE A 33 10.54 8.30 1.03
N LEU A 34 11.27 7.29 1.54
CA LEU A 34 11.93 6.30 0.70
C LEU A 34 10.91 5.39 -0.01
N SER A 35 9.86 4.94 0.68
CA SER A 35 8.81 4.11 0.08
C SER A 35 8.00 4.87 -0.96
N SER A 36 7.64 6.13 -0.69
CA SER A 36 6.90 6.99 -1.62
C SER A 36 7.72 7.33 -2.86
N LEU A 37 9.00 7.69 -2.69
CA LEU A 37 9.91 7.99 -3.80
C LEU A 37 10.12 6.78 -4.70
N THR A 38 10.34 5.60 -4.10
CA THR A 38 10.51 4.35 -4.86
C THR A 38 9.22 3.91 -5.55
N GLY A 39 8.07 4.06 -4.88
CA GLY A 39 6.75 3.83 -5.49
C GLY A 39 6.52 4.72 -6.70
N LEU A 40 6.83 6.02 -6.58
CA LEU A 40 6.71 7.00 -7.66
C LEU A 40 7.67 6.70 -8.82
N LEU A 41 8.93 6.34 -8.53
CA LEU A 41 9.89 5.92 -9.57
C LEU A 41 9.40 4.68 -10.32
N ILE A 42 8.89 3.67 -9.61
CA ILE A 42 8.32 2.47 -10.23
C ILE A 42 7.13 2.85 -11.12
N SER A 43 6.23 3.70 -10.65
CA SER A 43 5.11 4.22 -11.44
C SER A 43 5.56 4.91 -12.73
N ILE A 44 6.58 5.78 -12.67
CA ILE A 44 7.14 6.45 -13.84
C ILE A 44 7.76 5.44 -14.82
N ILE A 45 8.52 4.47 -14.32
CA ILE A 45 9.12 3.42 -15.17
C ILE A 45 8.03 2.63 -15.89
N TYR A 46 6.98 2.24 -15.16
CA TYR A 46 5.84 1.54 -15.75
C TYR A 46 5.09 2.39 -16.77
N PHE A 47 4.99 3.71 -16.57
CA PHE A 47 4.36 4.61 -17.56
C PHE A 47 5.06 4.49 -18.92
N PHE A 48 6.40 4.53 -18.96
CA PHE A 48 7.16 4.41 -20.21
C PHE A 48 7.21 2.99 -20.78
N ILE A 49 7.28 1.97 -19.93
CA ILE A 49 7.51 0.58 -20.33
C ILE A 49 6.20 -0.20 -20.57
N SER A 50 5.05 0.27 -20.06
CA SER A 50 3.75 -0.42 -20.10
C SER A 50 3.41 -1.01 -21.47
N LYS A 51 3.52 -0.21 -22.54
CA LYS A 51 3.20 -0.64 -23.90
C LYS A 51 4.12 -1.76 -24.41
N HIS A 52 5.41 -1.70 -24.07
CA HIS A 52 6.36 -2.75 -24.46
C HIS A 52 6.09 -4.06 -23.71
N VAL A 53 5.78 -3.98 -22.41
CA VAL A 53 5.45 -5.17 -21.60
C VAL A 53 4.18 -5.84 -22.08
N ILE A 54 3.14 -5.06 -22.39
CA ILE A 54 1.86 -5.59 -22.90
C ILE A 54 2.08 -6.35 -24.23
N ASN A 55 2.91 -5.82 -25.12
CA ASN A 55 3.23 -6.48 -26.39
C ASN A 55 4.05 -7.76 -26.22
N LEU A 56 4.85 -7.86 -25.16
CA LEU A 56 5.70 -9.01 -24.88
C LEU A 56 4.92 -10.15 -24.19
N MET A 57 3.83 -9.82 -23.50
CA MET A 57 3.01 -10.79 -22.76
C MET A 57 2.02 -11.55 -23.65
N SER A 58 1.55 -10.97 -24.75
CA SER A 58 0.50 -11.57 -25.58
C SER A 58 0.57 -11.08 -27.02
N ASP A 59 0.49 -12.03 -27.96
CA ASP A 59 0.39 -11.74 -29.39
C ASP A 59 -1.05 -11.43 -29.85
N ILE A 60 -2.05 -11.73 -29.01
CA ILE A 60 -3.47 -11.50 -29.33
C ILE A 60 -3.80 -10.01 -29.21
N GLU A 61 -4.27 -9.42 -30.31
CA GLU A 61 -4.52 -7.97 -30.43
C GLU A 61 -5.64 -7.46 -29.52
N GLU A 62 -6.72 -8.25 -29.35
CA GLU A 62 -7.82 -7.92 -28.43
C GLU A 62 -7.34 -7.81 -26.98
N ILE A 63 -6.45 -8.71 -26.54
CA ILE A 63 -5.89 -8.72 -25.18
C ILE A 63 -4.99 -7.51 -24.96
N ARG A 64 -4.21 -7.13 -25.97
CA ARG A 64 -3.33 -5.94 -25.91
C ARG A 64 -4.14 -4.66 -25.77
N LEU A 65 -5.21 -4.50 -26.55
CA LEU A 65 -6.11 -3.34 -26.46
C LEU A 65 -6.79 -3.24 -25.09
N LEU A 66 -7.34 -4.35 -24.59
CA LEU A 66 -7.92 -4.43 -23.25
C LEU A 66 -6.88 -4.06 -22.18
N SER A 67 -5.70 -4.67 -22.21
CA SER A 67 -4.63 -4.42 -21.23
C SER A 67 -4.13 -2.99 -21.26
N SER A 68 -4.06 -2.37 -22.45
CA SER A 68 -3.67 -0.97 -22.60
C SER A 68 -4.68 -0.03 -21.91
N ASN A 69 -5.98 -0.32 -21.98
CA ASN A 69 -7.01 0.49 -21.33
C ASN A 69 -6.91 0.45 -19.79
N TYR A 70 -6.46 -0.68 -19.21
CA TYR A 70 -6.29 -0.82 -17.76
C TYR A 70 -4.88 -0.50 -17.25
N SER A 71 -3.93 -0.21 -18.14
CA SER A 71 -2.53 0.08 -17.79
C SER A 71 -2.36 1.24 -16.81
N ILE A 72 -3.27 2.22 -16.84
CA ILE A 72 -3.26 3.37 -15.92
C ILE A 72 -3.35 2.94 -14.45
N TRP A 73 -4.12 1.89 -14.15
CA TRP A 73 -4.26 1.38 -12.79
C TRP A 73 -2.97 0.71 -12.31
N LEU A 74 -2.30 -0.05 -13.18
CA LEU A 74 -0.99 -0.65 -12.89
C LEU A 74 0.08 0.41 -12.60
N ILE A 75 -0.01 1.58 -13.23
CA ILE A 75 0.90 2.70 -13.00
C ILE A 75 0.65 3.34 -11.63
N ILE A 76 -0.61 3.53 -11.24
CA ILE A 76 -0.97 4.24 -10.00
C ILE A 76 -0.81 3.36 -8.76
N MET A 77 -1.05 2.05 -8.89
CA MET A 77 -1.05 1.10 -7.75
C MET A 77 0.24 1.07 -6.92
N PRO A 78 1.45 1.00 -7.51
CA PRO A 78 2.70 0.97 -6.73
C PRO A 78 2.84 2.17 -5.78
N PHE A 79 2.42 3.35 -6.22
CA PHE A 79 2.47 4.55 -5.41
C PHE A 79 1.48 4.47 -4.23
N ILE A 80 0.23 4.10 -4.47
CA ILE A 80 -0.79 3.97 -3.40
C ILE A 80 -0.40 2.86 -2.42
N ALA A 81 0.03 1.71 -2.92
CA ALA A 81 0.39 0.55 -2.12
C ALA A 81 1.62 0.81 -1.23
N SER A 82 2.54 1.70 -1.65
CA SER A 82 3.74 2.06 -0.88
C SER A 82 3.42 2.55 0.55
N PHE A 83 2.37 3.37 0.70
CA PHE A 83 1.94 3.88 2.01
C PHE A 83 1.40 2.75 2.89
N CYS A 84 0.59 1.89 2.27
CA CYS A 84 -0.07 0.79 2.94
C CYS A 84 0.93 -0.20 3.54
N TYR A 85 1.89 -0.66 2.73
CA TYR A 85 2.95 -1.56 3.17
C TYR A 85 3.86 -0.95 4.24
N GLN A 86 4.11 0.36 4.15
CA GLN A 86 4.92 1.04 5.15
C GLN A 86 4.24 1.07 6.51
N PHE A 87 2.93 1.32 6.56
CA PHE A 87 2.16 1.22 7.80
C PHE A 87 2.18 -0.19 8.37
N ASP A 88 2.01 -1.22 7.53
CA ASP A 88 2.05 -2.61 8.02
C ASP A 88 3.39 -2.94 8.69
N GLY A 89 4.52 -2.61 8.06
CA GLY A 89 5.85 -2.83 8.65
C GLY A 89 6.04 -2.13 10.00
N ILE A 90 5.51 -0.91 10.15
CA ILE A 90 5.57 -0.16 11.42
C ILE A 90 4.73 -0.86 12.51
N PHE A 91 3.52 -1.31 12.18
CA PHE A 91 2.63 -1.96 13.15
C PHE A 91 3.12 -3.35 13.56
N ILE A 92 3.68 -4.11 12.62
CA ILE A 92 4.32 -5.39 12.90
C ILE A 92 5.54 -5.17 13.79
N GLY A 93 6.41 -4.19 13.46
CA GLY A 93 7.60 -3.85 14.24
C GLY A 93 7.29 -3.32 15.64
N ALA A 94 6.16 -2.63 15.81
CA ALA A 94 5.64 -2.22 17.11
C ALA A 94 4.92 -3.35 17.87
N SER A 95 4.84 -4.55 17.32
CA SER A 95 4.11 -5.72 17.83
C SER A 95 2.62 -5.46 18.10
N GLN A 96 1.99 -4.58 17.31
CA GLN A 96 0.57 -4.23 17.44
C GLN A 96 -0.33 -5.07 16.52
N THR A 97 -0.28 -6.40 16.71
CA THR A 97 -1.02 -7.36 15.89
C THR A 97 -2.55 -7.19 16.00
N LYS A 98 -3.05 -6.79 17.17
CA LYS A 98 -4.50 -6.57 17.39
C LYS A 98 -5.04 -5.43 16.53
N GLU A 99 -4.34 -4.30 16.48
CA GLU A 99 -4.75 -3.14 15.69
C GLU A 99 -4.63 -3.41 14.20
N LEU A 100 -3.53 -4.05 13.79
CA LEU A 100 -3.33 -4.46 12.40
C LEU A 100 -4.43 -5.41 11.91
N ARG A 101 -4.81 -6.39 12.74
CA ARG A 101 -5.91 -7.31 12.42
C ARG A 101 -7.24 -6.57 12.26
N ASN A 102 -7.57 -5.67 13.19
CA ASN A 102 -8.82 -4.92 13.14
C ASN A 102 -8.88 -4.00 11.92
N ALA A 103 -7.77 -3.34 11.58
CA ALA A 103 -7.65 -2.53 10.37
C ALA A 103 -7.84 -3.36 9.09
N MET A 104 -7.22 -4.54 9.02
CA MET A 104 -7.37 -5.48 7.90
C MET A 104 -8.80 -6.02 7.75
N ILE A 105 -9.46 -6.39 8.85
CA ILE A 105 -10.85 -6.86 8.79
C ILE A 105 -11.77 -5.75 8.28
N PHE A 106 -11.61 -4.52 8.78
CA PHE A 106 -12.38 -3.37 8.33
C PHE A 106 -12.14 -3.04 6.85
N SER A 107 -10.88 -3.03 6.39
CA SER A 107 -10.57 -2.74 5.00
C SER A 107 -11.07 -3.83 4.05
N VAL A 108 -10.92 -5.12 4.40
CA VAL A 108 -11.39 -6.23 3.56
C VAL A 108 -12.92 -6.26 3.48
N THR A 109 -13.61 -6.06 4.59
CA THR A 109 -15.08 -6.00 4.58
C THR A 109 -15.61 -4.85 3.72
N SER A 110 -15.00 -3.67 3.83
CA SER A 110 -15.32 -2.54 2.96
C SER A 110 -15.00 -2.84 1.49
N PHE A 111 -13.87 -3.48 1.19
CA PHE A 111 -13.49 -3.92 -0.16
C PHE A 111 -14.51 -4.89 -0.77
N LEU A 112 -14.98 -5.88 -0.01
CA LEU A 112 -15.97 -6.84 -0.51
C LEU A 112 -17.28 -6.14 -0.86
N ILE A 113 -17.75 -5.23 -0.01
CA ILE A 113 -18.98 -4.46 -0.27
C ILE A 113 -18.80 -3.57 -1.52
N LEU A 114 -17.70 -2.83 -1.57
CA LEU A 114 -17.41 -1.92 -2.68
C LEU A 114 -17.19 -2.67 -3.99
N SER A 115 -16.48 -3.80 -3.99
CA SER A 115 -16.25 -4.59 -5.20
C SER A 115 -17.57 -5.12 -5.77
N ILE A 116 -18.46 -5.68 -4.95
CA ILE A 116 -19.77 -6.16 -5.41
C ILE A 116 -20.61 -5.03 -6.03
N ILE A 117 -20.62 -3.86 -5.39
CA ILE A 117 -21.38 -2.70 -5.88
C ILE A 117 -20.75 -2.16 -7.16
N LEU A 118 -19.45 -1.85 -7.15
CA LEU A 118 -18.77 -1.20 -8.27
C LEU A 118 -18.65 -2.13 -9.48
N THR A 119 -18.44 -3.43 -9.30
CA THR A 119 -18.41 -4.38 -10.43
C THR A 119 -19.77 -4.46 -11.12
N LYS A 120 -20.88 -4.27 -10.38
CA LYS A 120 -22.22 -4.21 -10.97
C LYS A 120 -22.43 -3.01 -11.90
N TYR A 121 -21.81 -1.87 -11.61
CA TYR A 121 -21.97 -0.63 -12.40
C TYR A 121 -20.86 -0.43 -13.45
N TYR A 122 -19.64 -0.83 -13.12
CA TYR A 122 -18.42 -0.47 -13.86
C TYR A 122 -17.60 -1.70 -14.31
N PHE A 123 -18.10 -2.91 -14.13
CA PHE A 123 -17.42 -4.15 -14.52
C PHE A 123 -15.97 -4.21 -13.98
N ASN A 124 -14.98 -4.30 -14.87
CA ASN A 124 -13.57 -4.48 -14.51
C ASN A 124 -12.93 -3.20 -13.94
N THR A 125 -13.33 -2.00 -14.39
CA THR A 125 -12.84 -0.76 -13.76
C THR A 125 -13.32 -0.66 -12.31
N GLY A 126 -14.50 -1.21 -12.01
CA GLY A 126 -15.02 -1.32 -10.66
C GLY A 126 -14.11 -2.12 -9.72
N VAL A 127 -13.51 -3.20 -10.22
CA VAL A 127 -12.55 -4.02 -9.46
C VAL A 127 -11.29 -3.21 -9.13
N TRP A 128 -10.70 -2.55 -10.12
CA TRP A 128 -9.52 -1.71 -9.91
C TRP A 128 -9.76 -0.57 -8.92
N ILE A 129 -10.89 0.12 -9.03
CA ILE A 129 -11.28 1.18 -8.10
C ILE A 129 -11.45 0.61 -6.69
N SER A 130 -12.15 -0.52 -6.55
CA SER A 130 -12.33 -1.15 -5.23
C SER A 130 -10.99 -1.52 -4.59
N LEU A 131 -10.02 -1.99 -5.39
CA LEU A 131 -8.67 -2.33 -4.92
C LEU A 131 -7.87 -1.08 -4.51
N CYS A 132 -8.01 0.04 -5.23
CA CYS A 132 -7.43 1.32 -4.83
C CYS A 132 -8.02 1.78 -3.49
N ILE A 133 -9.35 1.74 -3.35
CA ILE A 133 -10.04 2.13 -2.12
C ILE A 133 -9.62 1.22 -0.96
N PHE A 134 -9.47 -0.09 -1.19
CA PHE A 134 -8.95 -1.03 -0.19
C PHE A 134 -7.58 -0.60 0.35
N MET A 135 -6.63 -0.28 -0.53
CA MET A 135 -5.30 0.17 -0.13
C MET A 135 -5.35 1.48 0.65
N ILE A 136 -6.19 2.43 0.23
CA ILE A 136 -6.37 3.72 0.90
C ILE A 136 -6.99 3.54 2.29
N LEU A 137 -8.06 2.75 2.40
CA LEU A 137 -8.74 2.48 3.66
C LEU A 137 -7.82 1.75 4.66
N ARG A 138 -7.00 0.82 4.18
CA ARG A 138 -6.02 0.15 5.04
C ARG A 138 -4.97 1.13 5.56
N ALA A 139 -4.43 2.00 4.71
CA ALA A 139 -3.52 3.07 5.14
C ALA A 139 -4.18 4.04 6.14
N LEU A 140 -5.42 4.48 5.89
CA LEU A 140 -6.15 5.40 6.76
C LEU A 140 -6.51 4.78 8.13
N SER A 141 -6.95 3.52 8.13
CA SER A 141 -7.28 2.82 9.38
C SER A 141 -6.04 2.60 10.24
N LEU A 142 -4.90 2.22 9.66
CA LEU A 142 -3.63 2.11 10.38
C LEU A 142 -3.14 3.48 10.87
N TYR A 143 -3.28 4.52 10.05
CA TYR A 143 -2.96 5.89 10.47
C TYR A 143 -3.78 6.32 11.71
N TYR A 144 -5.07 5.97 11.77
CA TYR A 144 -5.91 6.23 12.95
C TYR A 144 -5.39 5.50 14.20
N TYR A 145 -4.96 4.25 14.06
CA TYR A 145 -4.39 3.47 15.17
C TYR A 145 -2.98 3.92 15.58
N MET A 146 -2.28 4.70 14.76
CA MET A 146 -0.90 5.12 15.01
C MET A 146 -0.75 5.87 16.34
N ARG A 147 -1.79 6.59 16.79
CA ARG A 147 -1.83 7.23 18.10
C ARG A 147 -1.57 6.26 19.25
N ARG A 148 -1.99 4.99 19.13
CA ARG A 148 -1.77 3.95 20.15
C ARG A 148 -0.30 3.55 20.27
N ILE A 149 0.49 3.70 19.21
CA ILE A 149 1.94 3.44 19.25
C ILE A 149 2.65 4.54 20.05
N TYR A 150 2.28 5.81 19.82
CA TYR A 150 2.86 6.94 20.57
C TYR A 150 2.63 6.85 22.07
N LEU A 151 1.47 6.33 22.51
CA LEU A 151 1.18 6.14 23.93
C LEU A 151 2.13 5.17 24.66
N ARG A 152 2.88 4.32 23.94
CA ARG A 152 3.86 3.40 24.55
C ARG A 152 5.20 4.05 24.89
N PHE A 153 5.45 5.24 24.35
CA PHE A 153 6.65 6.02 24.64
C PHE A 153 6.48 6.92 25.87
N ASN A 154 5.24 7.13 26.33
CA ASN A 154 4.93 7.72 27.64
C ASN A 154 5.00 6.64 28.73
#